data_AF-A0A7Y0P5A3-F1
#
_entry.id   AF-A0A7Y0P5A3-F1
#
_cell.length_a   1.000
_cell.length_b   1.000
_cell.length_c   1.000
_cell.angle_alpha   90.00
_cell.angle_beta   90.00
_cell.angle_gamma   90.00
#
_symmetry.space_group_name_H-M   'P 1'
#
loop_
_entity.id
_entity.type
_entity.pdbx_description
1 polymer ?
#
loop_
_entity_poly.entity_id
_entity_poly.type
_entity_poly.pdbx_seq_one_letter_code
_entity_poly.pdbx_strand_id
1 'polypeptide(L)'
;MPEPVSVACHACRIVLPLVDEPVARAAWWRFLDEHAYHLVEMLWEHSDTWDVIDIDYIQVDSDITGDPSFAEYAGEEWTGRPLALLPRPVARGVAGITVGAQDAMDAGRWQAGPADAAVAERLLGTMDFAPPPDAVVDAAAVAARSAAVHAASERLRRAAAEPLGESFGALLDDLLHALPPVADLPLGEPHTGSVRLAPPGLWDVERALRLVQHLLVGVSLRHAPAG
;
A
#
# COMPACT_ATOMS: atom_id res chain seq x y z
N MET A 1 24.38 -5.33 -24.81
CA MET A 1 24.13 -6.13 -23.59
C MET A 1 22.80 -5.64 -23.06
N PRO A 2 21.86 -6.52 -22.68
CA PRO A 2 20.62 -6.06 -22.09
C PRO A 2 20.94 -5.23 -20.84
N GLU A 3 20.37 -4.05 -20.73
CA GLU A 3 20.59 -3.18 -19.56
C GLU A 3 19.79 -3.76 -18.38
N PRO A 4 20.34 -3.72 -17.16
CA PRO A 4 19.70 -4.38 -16.03
C PRO A 4 18.46 -3.61 -15.59
N VAL A 5 17.40 -4.33 -15.25
CA VAL A 5 16.20 -3.72 -14.66
C VAL A 5 16.46 -3.57 -13.16
N SER A 6 16.13 -2.41 -12.59
CA SER A 6 16.31 -2.11 -11.16
C SER A 6 14.95 -2.12 -10.48
N VAL A 7 14.80 -2.90 -9.40
CA VAL A 7 13.65 -2.81 -8.49
C VAL A 7 14.08 -2.29 -7.16
N ALA A 8 13.29 -1.38 -6.61
CA ALA A 8 13.45 -0.94 -5.24
C ALA A 8 12.11 -0.92 -4.52
N CYS A 9 12.15 -1.20 -3.22
CA CYS A 9 11.19 -0.65 -2.28
C CYS A 9 11.96 0.24 -1.28
N HIS A 10 11.27 0.79 -0.29
CA HIS A 10 11.90 1.61 0.75
C HIS A 10 13.02 0.90 1.55
N ALA A 11 13.05 -0.44 1.56
CA ALA A 11 13.98 -1.25 2.36
C ALA A 11 14.92 -2.15 1.55
N CYS A 12 14.57 -2.50 0.31
CA CYS A 12 15.27 -3.50 -0.47
C CYS A 12 15.47 -3.00 -1.91
N ARG A 13 16.59 -3.37 -2.53
CA ARG A 13 16.87 -3.09 -3.93
C ARG A 13 17.53 -4.29 -4.58
N ILE A 14 17.02 -4.70 -5.74
CA ILE A 14 17.64 -5.73 -6.58
C ILE A 14 17.91 -5.17 -7.97
N VAL A 15 18.99 -5.65 -8.58
CA VAL A 15 19.37 -5.31 -9.95
C VAL A 15 19.60 -6.64 -10.65
N LEU A 16 18.82 -6.92 -11.69
CA LEU A 16 18.85 -8.20 -12.39
C LEU A 16 18.93 -7.98 -13.91
N PRO A 17 19.64 -8.84 -14.64
CA PRO A 17 19.57 -8.85 -16.10
C PRO A 17 18.13 -9.14 -16.57
N LEU A 18 17.83 -8.75 -17.81
CA LEU A 18 16.48 -8.80 -18.37
C LEU A 18 15.82 -10.18 -18.25
N VAL A 19 14.50 -10.15 -18.17
CA VAL A 19 13.60 -11.22 -17.71
C VAL A 19 13.42 -12.36 -18.74
N ASP A 20 14.13 -12.29 -19.86
CA ASP A 20 14.28 -13.40 -20.82
C ASP A 20 15.05 -14.59 -20.22
N GLU A 21 15.87 -14.35 -19.19
CA GLU A 21 16.51 -15.43 -18.43
C GLU A 21 15.56 -16.00 -17.35
N PRO A 22 15.27 -17.31 -17.34
CA PRO A 22 14.33 -17.92 -16.39
C PRO A 22 14.68 -17.69 -14.91
N VAL A 23 15.97 -17.62 -14.58
CA VAL A 23 16.45 -17.39 -13.20
C VAL A 23 16.22 -15.94 -12.77
N ALA A 24 16.52 -14.98 -13.65
CA ALA A 24 16.24 -13.58 -13.40
C ALA A 24 14.73 -13.42 -13.19
N ARG A 25 13.92 -13.93 -14.12
CA ARG A 25 12.45 -13.90 -14.04
C ARG A 25 11.89 -14.45 -12.73
N ALA A 26 12.38 -15.60 -12.28
CA ALA A 26 11.96 -16.16 -11.00
C ALA A 26 12.33 -15.27 -9.80
N ALA A 27 13.50 -14.63 -9.83
CA ALA A 27 13.93 -13.70 -8.77
C ALA A 27 13.11 -12.39 -8.76
N TRP A 28 12.69 -11.90 -9.94
CA TRP A 28 11.75 -10.79 -10.08
C TRP A 28 10.41 -11.09 -9.40
N TRP A 29 9.77 -12.21 -9.77
CA TRP A 29 8.47 -12.58 -9.21
C TRP A 29 8.54 -12.87 -7.72
N ARG A 30 9.62 -13.50 -7.28
CA ARG A 30 9.88 -13.71 -5.87
C ARG A 30 9.99 -12.38 -5.12
N PHE A 31 10.73 -11.39 -5.63
CA PHE A 31 10.83 -10.08 -5.00
C PHE A 31 9.43 -9.45 -4.83
N LEU A 32 8.60 -9.48 -5.87
CA LEU A 32 7.27 -8.86 -5.82
C LEU A 32 6.32 -9.56 -4.85
N ASP A 33 6.43 -10.89 -4.74
CA ASP A 33 5.68 -11.68 -3.75
C ASP A 33 6.12 -11.35 -2.32
N GLU A 34 7.43 -11.26 -2.11
CA GLU A 34 8.04 -10.92 -0.82
C GLU A 34 7.75 -9.46 -0.42
N HIS A 35 7.57 -8.58 -1.40
CA HIS A 35 7.39 -7.13 -1.21
C HIS A 35 5.98 -6.67 -1.55
N ALA A 36 5.01 -7.58 -1.61
CA ALA A 36 3.61 -7.27 -1.85
C ALA A 36 3.09 -6.17 -0.92
N TYR A 37 3.73 -5.99 0.24
CA TYR A 37 3.33 -4.99 1.24
C TYR A 37 3.90 -3.59 1.05
N HIS A 38 4.74 -3.37 0.04
CA HIS A 38 5.53 -2.15 -0.12
C HIS A 38 5.19 -1.41 -1.41
N LEU A 39 5.43 -0.10 -1.42
CA LEU A 39 5.59 0.63 -2.67
C LEU A 39 6.82 0.07 -3.38
N VAL A 40 6.66 -0.34 -4.64
CA VAL A 40 7.74 -0.90 -5.46
C VAL A 40 7.95 0.00 -6.66
N GLU A 41 9.17 0.52 -6.80
CA GLU A 41 9.62 1.31 -7.93
C GLU A 41 10.47 0.44 -8.85
N MET A 42 10.26 0.55 -10.17
CA MET A 42 10.97 -0.21 -11.18
C MET A 42 11.54 0.71 -12.26
N LEU A 43 12.79 0.46 -12.68
CA LEU A 43 13.42 1.16 -13.79
C LEU A 43 13.78 0.16 -14.89
N TRP A 44 13.15 0.32 -16.05
CA TRP A 44 13.39 -0.48 -17.26
C TRP A 44 14.48 0.11 -18.15
N GLU A 45 15.02 -0.71 -19.05
CA GLU A 45 16.02 -0.30 -20.04
C GLU A 45 15.53 0.76 -21.03
N HIS A 46 14.22 0.81 -21.28
CA HIS A 46 13.59 1.75 -22.21
C HIS A 46 12.72 2.80 -21.51
N SER A 47 12.65 2.77 -20.19
CA SER A 47 11.86 3.74 -19.46
C SER A 47 12.71 4.96 -19.10
N ASP A 48 12.24 6.13 -19.52
CA ASP A 48 12.82 7.41 -19.11
C ASP A 48 12.52 7.72 -17.63
N THR A 49 11.59 6.99 -17.00
CA THR A 49 11.12 7.20 -15.62
C THR A 49 10.94 5.90 -14.85
N TRP A 50 10.92 5.98 -13.52
CA TRP A 50 10.56 4.82 -12.70
C TRP A 50 9.06 4.53 -12.84
N ASP A 51 8.72 3.30 -13.17
CA ASP A 51 7.37 2.77 -12.99
C ASP A 51 7.12 2.51 -11.52
N VAL A 52 5.88 2.74 -11.10
CA VAL A 52 5.48 2.58 -9.70
C VAL A 52 4.36 1.57 -9.64
N ILE A 53 4.61 0.47 -8.93
CA ILE A 53 3.55 -0.38 -8.40
C ILE A 53 3.20 0.23 -7.03
N ASP A 54 2.01 0.83 -6.99
CA ASP A 54 1.50 1.48 -5.80
C ASP A 54 1.35 0.49 -4.63
N ILE A 55 1.42 1.04 -3.41
CA ILE A 55 1.42 0.24 -2.18
C ILE A 55 0.14 -0.57 -1.99
N ASP A 56 -0.92 -0.24 -2.70
CA ASP A 56 -2.22 -0.88 -2.73
C ASP A 56 -2.45 -1.74 -3.98
N TYR A 57 -1.47 -1.80 -4.90
CA TYR A 57 -1.56 -2.50 -6.18
C TYR A 57 -2.78 -2.06 -6.99
N ILE A 58 -3.35 -0.86 -6.77
CA ILE A 58 -4.49 -0.41 -7.58
C ILE A 58 -4.06 -0.14 -9.02
N GLN A 59 -2.79 0.22 -9.23
CA GLN A 59 -2.17 0.43 -10.53
C GLN A 59 -1.09 -0.63 -10.78
N VAL A 60 -1.49 -1.81 -11.25
CA VAL A 60 -0.57 -2.87 -11.71
C VAL A 60 -0.31 -2.75 -13.22
N ASP A 61 -1.22 -2.12 -13.95
CA ASP A 61 -1.16 -1.91 -15.39
C ASP A 61 -0.86 -0.43 -15.66
N SER A 62 0.41 -0.02 -15.61
CA SER A 62 0.79 1.21 -16.30
C SER A 62 0.75 0.92 -17.80
N ASP A 63 -0.22 1.53 -18.49
CA ASP A 63 -0.36 1.47 -19.96
C ASP A 63 0.81 2.23 -20.63
N ILE A 64 2.04 1.73 -20.54
CA ILE A 64 3.11 2.15 -21.44
C ILE A 64 2.72 1.61 -22.82
N THR A 65 2.34 2.53 -23.71
CA THR A 65 1.88 2.18 -25.06
C THR A 65 3.04 1.54 -25.84
N GLY A 66 3.07 0.21 -25.94
CA GLY A 66 4.08 -0.52 -26.70
C GLY A 66 4.77 -1.66 -25.94
N ASP A 67 4.66 -1.71 -24.62
CA ASP A 67 5.23 -2.76 -23.77
C ASP A 67 4.11 -3.62 -23.14
N PRO A 68 4.31 -4.94 -22.96
CA PRO A 68 3.33 -5.78 -22.28
C PRO A 68 3.14 -5.31 -20.83
N SER A 69 1.88 -5.28 -20.36
CA SER A 69 1.59 -4.95 -18.97
C SER A 69 2.31 -5.91 -18.02
N PHE A 70 2.52 -5.51 -16.77
CA PHE A 70 3.16 -6.35 -15.77
C PHE A 70 2.47 -7.72 -15.61
N ALA A 71 1.14 -7.73 -15.68
CA ALA A 71 0.34 -8.95 -15.63
C ALA A 71 0.48 -9.79 -16.91
N GLU A 72 0.66 -9.15 -18.06
CA GLU A 72 0.89 -9.83 -19.35
C GLU A 72 2.29 -10.46 -19.40
N TYR A 73 3.30 -9.79 -18.86
CA TYR A 73 4.68 -10.25 -18.83
C TYR A 73 4.91 -11.41 -17.84
N ALA A 74 4.16 -11.42 -16.74
CA ALA A 74 4.24 -12.46 -15.71
C ALA A 74 3.72 -13.84 -16.12
N GLY A 75 2.78 -13.90 -17.08
CA GLY A 75 2.10 -15.16 -17.39
C GLY A 75 1.50 -15.83 -16.14
N GLU A 76 1.37 -17.15 -16.14
CA GLU A 76 0.80 -17.92 -15.01
C GLU A 76 1.83 -18.23 -13.90
N GLU A 77 3.10 -17.82 -14.06
CA GLU A 77 4.22 -18.19 -13.17
C GLU A 77 4.31 -17.32 -11.90
N TRP A 78 3.68 -16.15 -11.89
CA TRP A 78 3.68 -15.25 -10.73
C TRP A 78 2.65 -15.68 -9.69
N THR A 79 3.13 -16.16 -8.55
CA THR A 79 2.27 -16.72 -7.49
C THR A 79 1.46 -15.68 -6.72
N GLY A 80 1.90 -14.41 -6.68
CA GLY A 80 1.11 -13.28 -6.19
C GLY A 80 0.14 -12.67 -7.22
N ARG A 81 0.17 -13.12 -8.49
CA ARG A 81 -0.71 -12.59 -9.55
C ARG A 81 -2.20 -12.63 -9.17
N PRO A 82 -2.74 -13.73 -8.60
CA PRO A 82 -4.13 -13.76 -8.18
C PRO A 82 -4.45 -12.63 -7.20
N LEU A 83 -3.58 -12.33 -6.23
CA LEU A 83 -3.79 -11.22 -5.30
C LEU A 83 -3.78 -9.86 -6.01
N ALA A 84 -2.79 -9.64 -6.88
CA ALA A 84 -2.67 -8.39 -7.62
C ALA A 84 -3.91 -8.13 -8.48
N LEU A 85 -4.54 -9.18 -9.03
CA LEU A 85 -5.76 -9.08 -9.83
C LEU A 85 -7.06 -9.07 -9.01
N LEU A 86 -7.03 -9.39 -7.72
CA LEU A 86 -8.24 -9.36 -6.89
C LEU A 86 -8.74 -7.91 -6.76
N PRO A 87 -10.06 -7.68 -6.92
CA PRO A 87 -10.65 -6.38 -6.64
C PRO A 87 -10.36 -5.95 -5.19
N ARG A 88 -9.95 -4.69 -5.02
CA ARG A 88 -9.71 -4.04 -3.74
C ARG A 88 -10.64 -2.85 -3.54
N PRO A 89 -11.95 -3.07 -3.36
CA PRO A 89 -12.92 -1.98 -3.28
C PRO A 89 -12.67 -1.05 -2.09
N VAL A 90 -12.22 -1.57 -0.93
CA VAL A 90 -11.95 -0.73 0.24
C VAL A 90 -10.72 0.14 0.00
N ALA A 91 -9.61 -0.46 -0.43
CA ALA A 91 -8.40 0.28 -0.76
C ALA A 91 -8.67 1.32 -1.86
N ARG A 92 -9.48 0.98 -2.88
CA ARG A 92 -9.86 1.93 -3.93
C ARG A 92 -10.71 3.10 -3.43
N GLY A 93 -11.65 2.85 -2.52
CA GLY A 93 -12.41 3.92 -1.89
C GLY A 93 -11.50 4.88 -1.12
N VAL A 94 -10.58 4.32 -0.33
CA VAL A 94 -9.59 5.10 0.41
C VAL A 94 -8.63 5.83 -0.52
N ALA A 95 -8.13 5.20 -1.58
CA ALA A 95 -7.23 5.81 -2.56
C ALA A 95 -7.83 7.07 -3.20
N GLY A 96 -9.12 7.04 -3.55
CA GLY A 96 -9.80 8.22 -4.08
C GLY A 96 -9.78 9.40 -3.10
N ILE A 97 -9.96 9.13 -1.81
CA ILE A 97 -9.92 10.15 -0.75
C ILE A 97 -8.48 10.63 -0.53
N THR A 98 -7.51 9.73 -0.45
CA THR A 98 -6.11 10.08 -0.18
C THR A 98 -5.51 10.88 -1.34
N VAL A 99 -5.79 10.52 -2.60
CA VAL A 99 -5.37 11.28 -3.78
C VAL A 99 -5.98 12.68 -3.76
N GLY A 100 -7.29 12.81 -3.51
CA GLY A 100 -7.94 14.12 -3.45
C GLY A 100 -7.37 15.03 -2.35
N ALA A 101 -7.07 14.45 -1.18
CA ALA A 101 -6.44 15.15 -0.06
C ALA A 101 -5.00 15.58 -0.39
N GLN A 102 -4.23 14.68 -1.01
CA GLN A 102 -2.85 14.93 -1.45
C GLN A 102 -2.81 16.06 -2.49
N ASP A 103 -3.67 16.01 -3.51
CA ASP A 103 -3.81 17.07 -4.53
C ASP A 103 -4.19 18.42 -3.91
N ALA A 104 -5.05 18.43 -2.88
CA ALA A 104 -5.43 19.64 -2.17
C ALA A 104 -4.25 20.23 -1.38
N MET A 105 -3.43 19.38 -0.74
CA MET A 105 -2.21 19.83 -0.07
C MET A 105 -1.15 20.32 -1.07
N ASP A 106 -0.96 19.62 -2.19
CA ASP A 106 0.02 19.99 -3.23
C ASP A 106 -0.32 21.29 -3.93
N ALA A 107 -1.62 21.53 -4.17
CA ALA A 107 -2.09 22.80 -4.71
C ALA A 107 -2.21 23.93 -3.67
N GLY A 108 -1.86 23.68 -2.40
CA GLY A 108 -1.98 24.65 -1.30
C GLY A 108 -3.42 25.05 -0.95
N ARG A 109 -4.42 24.26 -1.38
CA ARG A 109 -5.84 24.48 -1.05
C ARG A 109 -6.20 24.05 0.36
N TRP A 110 -5.40 23.17 0.95
CA TRP A 110 -5.53 22.71 2.32
C TRP A 110 -4.17 22.58 2.98
N GLN A 111 -4.07 22.99 4.23
CA GLN A 111 -2.92 22.77 5.08
C GLN A 111 -3.41 22.39 6.48
N ALA A 112 -2.82 21.35 7.04
CA ALA A 112 -3.12 20.90 8.39
C ALA A 112 -2.61 21.91 9.43
N GLY A 113 -3.44 22.19 10.43
CA GLY A 113 -3.03 22.98 11.59
C GLY A 113 -2.09 22.20 12.52
N PRO A 114 -1.46 22.86 13.52
CA PRO A 114 -0.59 22.19 14.47
C PRO A 114 -1.25 21.06 15.26
N ALA A 115 -2.53 21.22 15.64
CA ALA A 115 -3.28 20.20 16.33
C ALA A 115 -3.53 18.96 15.45
N ASP A 116 -3.87 19.19 14.17
CA ASP A 116 -4.09 18.15 13.17
C ASP A 116 -2.81 17.35 12.93
N ALA A 117 -1.68 18.04 12.76
CA ALA A 117 -0.37 17.41 12.58
C ALA A 117 0.03 16.56 13.80
N ALA A 118 -0.20 17.06 15.02
CA ALA A 118 0.07 16.30 16.24
C ALA A 118 -0.82 15.05 16.36
N VAL A 119 -2.06 15.10 15.87
CA VAL A 119 -2.96 13.92 15.80
C VAL A 119 -2.44 12.93 14.76
N ALA A 120 -2.06 13.42 13.57
CA ALA A 120 -1.48 12.60 12.51
C ALA A 120 -0.22 11.86 12.99
N GLU A 121 0.70 12.54 13.67
CA GLU A 121 1.91 11.93 14.23
C GLU A 121 1.60 10.81 15.24
N ARG A 122 0.62 11.03 16.14
CA ARG A 122 0.19 10.01 17.09
C ARG A 122 -0.41 8.79 16.40
N LEU A 123 -1.18 9.00 15.32
CA LEU A 123 -1.73 7.91 14.52
C LEU A 123 -0.62 7.11 13.82
N LEU A 124 0.36 7.79 13.23
CA LEU A 124 1.50 7.17 12.54
C LEU A 124 2.27 6.18 13.42
N GLY A 125 2.56 6.56 14.66
CA GLY A 125 3.29 5.71 15.62
C GLY A 125 2.56 4.42 16.02
N THR A 126 1.33 4.22 15.53
CA THR A 126 0.47 3.08 15.91
C THR A 126 -0.04 2.28 14.71
N MET A 127 0.37 2.63 13.50
CA MET A 127 0.02 1.99 12.25
C MET A 127 1.27 1.32 11.66
N ASP A 128 1.55 0.08 12.05
CA ASP A 128 2.61 -0.71 11.42
C ASP A 128 2.00 -1.98 10.80
N PHE A 129 1.69 -1.89 9.51
CA PHE A 129 1.07 -2.98 8.74
C PHE A 129 2.00 -3.56 7.67
N ALA A 130 3.27 -3.14 7.62
CA ALA A 130 4.22 -3.71 6.69
C ALA A 130 4.89 -4.91 7.39
N PRO A 131 4.40 -6.16 7.20
CA PRO A 131 5.15 -7.30 7.65
C PRO A 131 6.54 -7.28 7.00
N PRO A 132 7.56 -7.87 7.65
CA PRO A 132 8.85 -8.06 7.02
C PRO A 132 8.69 -8.77 5.66
N PRO A 133 9.56 -8.50 4.69
CA PRO A 133 9.68 -9.35 3.51
C PRO A 133 9.76 -10.83 3.92
N ASP A 134 9.12 -11.69 3.14
CA ASP A 134 9.16 -13.15 3.30
C ASP A 134 8.41 -13.69 4.54
N ALA A 135 7.68 -12.84 5.27
CA ALA A 135 6.95 -13.28 6.46
C ALA A 135 5.92 -14.36 6.15
N VAL A 136 6.01 -15.50 6.85
CA VAL A 136 5.06 -16.61 6.69
C VAL A 136 3.68 -16.22 7.22
N VAL A 137 2.65 -16.31 6.38
CA VAL A 137 1.27 -16.04 6.78
C VAL A 137 0.57 -17.34 7.20
N ASP A 138 0.79 -17.77 8.44
CA ASP A 138 0.00 -18.83 9.06
C ASP A 138 -1.26 -18.28 9.77
N ALA A 139 -2.06 -19.17 10.37
CA ALA A 139 -3.28 -18.77 11.08
C ALA A 139 -3.02 -17.80 12.25
N ALA A 140 -1.88 -17.93 12.94
CA ALA A 140 -1.50 -17.04 14.02
C ALA A 140 -1.11 -15.65 13.48
N ALA A 141 -0.39 -15.60 12.37
CA ALA A 141 -0.06 -14.37 11.66
C ALA A 141 -1.32 -13.65 11.15
N VAL A 142 -2.28 -14.38 10.57
CA VAL A 142 -3.57 -13.80 10.15
C VAL A 142 -4.34 -13.23 11.34
N ALA A 143 -4.38 -13.95 12.47
CA ALA A 143 -5.05 -13.45 13.68
C ALA A 143 -4.38 -12.19 14.25
N ALA A 144 -3.05 -12.16 14.33
CA ALA A 144 -2.29 -11.00 14.80
C ALA A 144 -2.51 -9.77 13.91
N ARG A 145 -2.51 -9.97 12.59
CA ARG A 145 -2.74 -8.91 11.61
C ARG A 145 -4.17 -8.38 11.64
N SER A 146 -5.14 -9.28 11.78
CA SER A 146 -6.53 -8.89 12.01
C SER A 146 -6.66 -8.04 13.26
N ALA A 147 -6.05 -8.46 14.38
CA ALA A 147 -6.03 -7.66 15.60
C ALA A 147 -5.37 -6.28 15.42
N ALA A 148 -4.30 -6.20 14.62
CA ALA A 148 -3.65 -4.93 14.30
C ALA A 148 -4.56 -4.00 13.47
N VAL A 149 -5.25 -4.53 12.45
CA VAL A 149 -6.25 -3.80 11.65
C VAL A 149 -7.37 -3.28 12.54
N HIS A 150 -7.94 -4.14 13.40
CA HIS A 150 -8.96 -3.74 14.37
C HIS A 150 -8.46 -2.59 15.27
N ALA A 151 -7.28 -2.74 15.86
CA ALA A 151 -6.71 -1.74 16.75
C ALA A 151 -6.49 -0.40 16.04
N ALA A 152 -6.08 -0.42 14.78
CA ALA A 152 -5.88 0.77 13.99
C ALA A 152 -7.17 1.49 13.62
N SER A 153 -8.18 0.77 13.16
CA SER A 153 -9.50 1.34 12.86
C SER A 153 -10.12 1.97 14.11
N GLU A 154 -9.97 1.35 15.29
CA GLU A 154 -10.41 1.94 16.56
C GLU A 154 -9.63 3.18 16.97
N ARG A 155 -8.36 3.30 16.58
CA ARG A 155 -7.55 4.49 16.84
C ARG A 155 -7.95 5.63 15.91
N LEU A 156 -8.16 5.35 14.62
CA LEU A 156 -8.73 6.30 13.66
C LEU A 156 -10.06 6.85 14.16
N ARG A 157 -10.96 5.98 14.62
CA ARG A 157 -12.27 6.40 15.16
C ARG A 157 -12.13 7.29 16.39
N ARG A 158 -11.20 6.97 17.29
CA ARG A 158 -10.93 7.80 18.47
C ARG A 158 -10.33 9.16 18.10
N ALA A 159 -9.44 9.20 17.12
CA ALA A 159 -8.84 10.44 16.63
C ALA A 159 -9.87 11.35 15.96
N ALA A 160 -10.78 10.81 15.16
CA ALA A 160 -11.87 11.58 14.54
C ALA A 160 -12.83 12.22 15.56
N ALA A 161 -12.91 11.66 16.78
CA ALA A 161 -13.70 12.24 17.87
C ALA A 161 -12.97 13.35 18.66
N GLU A 162 -11.70 13.64 18.33
CA GLU A 162 -10.96 14.75 18.94
C GLU A 162 -11.40 16.12 18.36
N PRO A 163 -11.14 17.24 19.06
CA PRO A 163 -11.35 18.58 18.49
C PRO A 163 -10.30 18.87 17.40
N LEU A 164 -10.65 18.58 16.15
CA LEU A 164 -9.81 18.76 14.96
C LEU A 164 -10.20 20.01 14.17
N GLY A 165 -9.30 20.47 13.29
CA GLY A 165 -9.66 21.44 12.26
C GLY A 165 -10.71 20.87 11.30
N GLU A 166 -11.62 21.70 10.81
CA GLU A 166 -12.77 21.28 9.99
C GLU A 166 -12.37 20.38 8.81
N SER A 167 -11.35 20.76 8.04
CA SER A 167 -10.88 19.99 6.89
C SER A 167 -10.23 18.65 7.26
N PHE A 168 -9.45 18.61 8.36
CA PHE A 168 -8.81 17.37 8.80
C PHE A 168 -9.82 16.42 9.48
N GLY A 169 -10.77 16.97 10.24
CA GLY A 169 -11.89 16.20 10.79
C GLY A 169 -12.73 15.57 9.70
N ALA A 170 -13.13 16.34 8.68
CA ALA A 170 -13.86 15.83 7.52
C ALA A 170 -13.08 14.73 6.77
N LEU A 171 -11.77 14.91 6.58
CA LEU A 171 -10.92 13.87 5.99
C LEU A 171 -10.93 12.57 6.81
N LEU A 172 -10.79 12.64 8.13
CA LEU A 172 -10.82 11.43 8.96
C LEU A 172 -12.20 10.76 8.95
N ASP A 173 -13.28 11.54 8.91
CA ASP A 173 -14.65 11.01 8.79
C ASP A 173 -14.86 10.30 7.45
N ASP A 174 -14.42 10.89 6.34
CA ASP A 174 -14.50 10.28 5.00
C ASP A 174 -13.71 8.96 4.95
N LEU A 175 -12.49 8.94 5.52
CA LEU A 175 -11.67 7.74 5.62
C LEU A 175 -12.35 6.66 6.48
N LEU A 176 -12.97 7.03 7.59
CA LEU A 176 -13.71 6.10 8.45
C LEU A 176 -14.96 5.54 7.76
N HIS A 177 -15.61 6.32 6.90
CA HIS A 177 -16.77 5.87 6.13
C HIS A 177 -16.37 4.91 5.00
N ALA A 178 -15.19 5.10 4.41
CA ALA A 178 -14.65 4.20 3.39
C ALA A 178 -14.15 2.86 3.95
N LEU A 179 -13.74 2.83 5.23
CA LEU A 179 -13.29 1.61 5.89
C LEU A 179 -14.49 0.78 6.37
N PRO A 180 -14.49 -0.56 6.19
CA PRO A 180 -15.54 -1.40 6.71
C PRO A 180 -15.59 -1.35 8.25
N PRO A 181 -16.77 -1.52 8.86
CA PRO A 181 -16.87 -1.70 10.29
C PRO A 181 -15.97 -2.84 10.74
N VAL A 182 -15.30 -2.63 11.86
CA VAL A 182 -14.34 -3.58 12.45
C VAL A 182 -14.96 -4.96 12.69
N ALA A 183 -16.26 -5.02 12.99
CA ALA A 183 -17.00 -6.27 13.19
C ALA A 183 -17.25 -7.07 11.90
N ASP A 184 -17.13 -6.43 10.74
CA ASP A 184 -17.48 -6.99 9.43
C ASP A 184 -16.24 -7.37 8.60
N LEU A 185 -15.05 -7.33 9.22
CA LEU A 185 -13.81 -7.70 8.53
C LEU A 185 -13.85 -9.18 8.12
N PRO A 186 -13.73 -9.51 6.82
CA PRO A 186 -13.78 -10.89 6.37
C PRO A 186 -12.51 -11.62 6.79
N LEU A 187 -12.56 -12.35 7.90
CA LEU A 187 -11.49 -13.21 8.38
C LEU A 187 -11.39 -14.54 7.60
N GLY A 188 -11.65 -14.49 6.28
CA GLY A 188 -11.77 -15.66 5.42
C GLY A 188 -10.54 -16.59 5.47
N GLU A 189 -10.60 -17.72 4.77
CA GLU A 189 -9.45 -18.63 4.76
C GLU A 189 -8.24 -18.01 4.03
N PRO A 190 -7.00 -18.25 4.50
CA PRO A 190 -5.79 -17.85 3.78
C PRO A 190 -5.80 -18.37 2.35
N HIS A 191 -5.21 -17.61 1.42
CA HIS A 191 -5.10 -18.09 0.05
C HIS A 191 -4.21 -19.33 0.00
N THR A 192 -4.69 -20.42 -0.60
CA THR A 192 -3.96 -21.68 -0.71
C THR A 192 -3.12 -21.69 -1.99
N GLY A 193 -1.96 -21.03 -1.93
CA GLY A 193 -0.90 -21.04 -2.95
C GLY A 193 0.47 -21.41 -2.37
N SER A 194 1.52 -21.42 -3.21
CA SER A 194 2.91 -21.63 -2.77
C SER A 194 3.40 -20.56 -1.78
N VAL A 195 2.85 -19.35 -1.87
CA VAL A 195 2.98 -18.30 -0.87
C VAL A 195 1.70 -18.34 -0.02
N ARG A 196 1.85 -18.62 1.28
CA ARG A 196 0.73 -18.45 2.22
C ARG A 196 0.49 -16.96 2.34
N LEU A 197 -0.67 -16.51 1.87
CA LEU A 197 -1.01 -15.11 1.78
C LEU A 197 -2.25 -14.82 2.64
N ALA A 198 -2.38 -13.56 3.07
CA ALA A 198 -3.51 -13.15 3.89
C ALA A 198 -4.85 -13.31 3.14
N PRO A 199 -5.96 -13.51 3.88
CA PRO A 199 -7.28 -13.52 3.28
C PRO A 199 -7.54 -12.23 2.47
N PRO A 200 -8.19 -12.31 1.29
CA PRO A 200 -8.40 -11.14 0.42
C PRO A 200 -9.03 -9.92 1.10
N GLY A 201 -10.01 -10.14 1.99
CA GLY A 201 -10.66 -9.06 2.74
C GLY A 201 -9.74 -8.40 3.76
N LEU A 202 -8.92 -9.19 4.47
CA LEU A 202 -7.91 -8.66 5.39
C LEU A 202 -6.88 -7.84 4.60
N TRP A 203 -6.43 -8.38 3.47
CA TRP A 203 -5.50 -7.72 2.57
C TRP A 203 -6.01 -6.37 2.08
N ASP A 204 -7.24 -6.30 1.55
CA ASP A 204 -7.86 -5.05 1.06
C ASP A 204 -7.85 -3.95 2.14
N VAL A 205 -8.18 -4.30 3.39
CA VAL A 205 -8.24 -3.33 4.49
C VAL A 205 -6.87 -2.92 4.99
N GLU A 206 -5.90 -3.83 5.04
CA GLU A 206 -4.50 -3.46 5.37
C GLU A 206 -3.93 -2.47 4.34
N ARG A 207 -4.21 -2.68 3.05
CA ARG A 207 -3.82 -1.76 1.98
C ARG A 207 -4.46 -0.39 2.21
N ALA A 208 -5.77 -0.37 2.46
CA ALA A 208 -6.50 0.85 2.77
C ALA A 208 -5.88 1.61 3.96
N LEU A 209 -5.61 0.93 5.08
CA LEU A 209 -4.97 1.55 6.24
C LEU A 209 -3.54 2.02 5.96
N ARG A 210 -2.82 1.35 5.06
CA ARG A 210 -1.48 1.78 4.64
C ARG A 210 -1.52 3.03 3.77
N LEU A 211 -2.54 3.22 2.93
CA LEU A 211 -2.78 4.48 2.21
C LEU A 211 -3.08 5.62 3.17
N VAL A 212 -3.91 5.37 4.19
CA VAL A 212 -4.16 6.33 5.27
C VAL A 212 -2.86 6.72 5.95
N GLN A 213 -2.03 5.74 6.32
CA GLN A 213 -0.72 6.01 6.91
C GLN A 213 0.15 6.88 6.01
N HIS A 214 0.21 6.59 4.70
CA HIS A 214 1.00 7.39 3.75
C HIS A 214 0.53 8.85 3.70
N LEU A 215 -0.80 9.07 3.65
CA LEU A 215 -1.37 10.42 3.70
C LEU A 215 -0.99 11.15 5.00
N LEU A 216 -1.09 10.46 6.15
CA LEU A 216 -0.74 11.04 7.45
C LEU A 216 0.74 11.42 7.53
N VAL A 217 1.65 10.68 6.89
CA VAL A 217 3.06 11.09 6.76
C VAL A 217 3.16 12.42 6.04
N GLY A 218 2.44 12.59 4.91
CA GLY A 218 2.39 13.85 4.17
C GLY A 218 1.87 15.02 5.02
N VAL A 219 0.82 14.78 5.80
CA VAL A 219 0.24 15.75 6.74
C VAL A 219 1.26 16.17 7.81
N SER A 220 1.95 15.22 8.44
CA SER A 220 2.95 15.50 9.47
C SER A 220 4.17 16.25 8.93
N LEU A 221 4.71 15.83 7.77
CA LEU A 221 5.92 16.44 7.21
C LEU A 221 5.72 17.90 6.77
N ARG A 222 4.53 18.26 6.27
CA ARG A 222 4.22 19.63 5.81
C ARG A 222 3.96 20.61 6.95
N HIS A 223 3.97 20.14 8.19
CA HIS A 223 3.88 20.94 9.40
C HIS A 223 5.20 21.01 10.20
N ALA A 224 6.24 20.26 9.80
CA ALA A 224 7.53 20.36 10.47
C ALA A 224 8.04 21.82 10.40
N PRO A 225 8.40 22.45 11.53
CA PRO A 225 8.95 23.80 11.49
C PRO A 225 10.21 23.78 10.63
N ALA A 226 10.34 24.77 9.72
CA ALA A 226 11.58 24.97 8.99
C ALA A 226 12.71 25.14 10.02
N GLY A 227 13.61 24.16 10.07
CA GLY A 227 14.79 24.16 10.94
C GLY A 227 15.76 25.28 10.59
#